data_AF-A0A7X5XCV1-F1
#
_entry.id   AF-A0A7X5XCV1-F1
#
_cell.length_a   1.000
_cell.length_b   1.000
_cell.length_c   1.000
_cell.angle_alpha   90.00
_cell.angle_beta   90.00
_cell.angle_gamma   90.00
#
_symmetry.space_group_name_H-M   'P 1'
#
loop_
_entity.id
_entity.type
_entity.pdbx_description
1 polymer ?
#
loop_
_entity_poly.entity_id
_entity_poly.type
_entity_poly.pdbx_seq_one_letter_code
_entity_poly.pdbx_strand_id
1 'polypeptide(L)'
;MPRPADGVRIAALGSDRTHWWALRAAAVPVLACLLTLGTLLAWTAAGGAGAPAALSVRDGRVFVPTNPEATAAFFTIVNRGDSDDQLTGVTAPGGQRAMLSRSVPTGKGARSMKMISAVTVPAGGALRMTADAVDVMLKPPPRIAPGDRLTLVLHFRDSPSITTRAPAVRPGR
;
A
#
# COMPACT_ATOMS: atom_id res chain seq x y z
N MET A 1 22.48 -83.30 46.31
CA MET A 1 21.40 -82.37 46.72
C MET A 1 21.77 -81.89 48.13
N PRO A 2 21.60 -80.62 48.53
CA PRO A 2 20.66 -79.63 47.99
C PRO A 2 21.31 -78.35 47.37
N ARG A 3 20.44 -77.37 47.07
CA ARG A 3 20.64 -75.93 46.79
C ARG A 3 20.04 -75.13 47.99
N PRO A 4 20.06 -73.78 48.08
CA PRO A 4 20.58 -72.73 47.18
C PRO A 4 21.85 -72.08 47.82
N ALA A 5 22.11 -70.77 48.00
CA ALA A 5 21.39 -69.51 47.69
C ALA A 5 22.35 -68.28 47.62
N ASP A 6 21.78 -67.16 47.15
CA ASP A 6 22.01 -65.73 47.43
C ASP A 6 23.43 -65.15 47.70
N GLY A 7 23.75 -63.93 47.25
CA GLY A 7 22.93 -63.00 46.47
C GLY A 7 23.22 -61.52 46.71
N VAL A 8 24.32 -60.98 46.15
CA VAL A 8 24.56 -59.53 46.12
C VAL A 8 24.90 -59.08 44.70
N ARG A 9 23.94 -58.49 43.99
CA ARG A 9 24.22 -57.64 42.82
C ARG A 9 24.45 -56.23 43.31
N ILE A 10 25.66 -55.70 43.14
CA ILE A 10 25.89 -54.26 43.31
C ILE A 10 25.12 -53.54 42.20
N ALA A 11 24.17 -52.69 42.59
CA ALA A 11 23.44 -51.86 41.64
C ALA A 11 24.40 -50.83 41.03
N ALA A 12 24.68 -50.96 39.74
CA ALA A 12 25.35 -49.89 39.01
C ALA A 12 24.43 -48.66 39.03
N LEU A 13 24.89 -47.55 39.62
CA LEU A 13 24.12 -46.31 39.66
C LEU A 13 23.77 -45.88 38.23
N GLY A 14 22.51 -45.50 38.02
CA GLY A 14 21.99 -45.16 36.71
C GLY A 14 22.80 -44.05 36.02
N SER A 15 22.88 -44.13 34.69
CA SER A 15 23.63 -43.18 33.85
C SER A 15 22.90 -41.83 33.70
N ASP A 16 22.57 -41.19 34.81
CA ASP A 16 21.82 -39.92 34.90
C ASP A 16 22.65 -38.67 34.52
N ARG A 17 23.66 -38.85 33.66
CA ARG A 17 24.51 -37.76 33.16
C ARG A 17 24.15 -37.31 31.75
N THR A 18 23.62 -38.19 30.91
CA THR A 18 23.34 -37.88 29.49
C THR A 18 22.29 -36.80 29.29
N HIS A 19 21.28 -36.73 30.17
CA HIS A 19 20.19 -35.76 30.03
C HIS A 19 20.65 -34.30 30.28
N TRP A 20 21.56 -34.04 31.23
CA TRP A 20 21.93 -32.66 31.59
C TRP A 20 22.87 -31.99 30.58
N TRP A 21 23.64 -32.75 29.81
CA TRP A 21 24.38 -32.20 28.66
C TRP A 21 23.44 -31.78 27.53
N ALA A 22 22.43 -32.59 27.20
CA ALA A 22 21.43 -32.25 26.18
C ALA A 22 20.61 -31.01 26.55
N LEU A 23 20.17 -30.90 27.81
CA LEU A 23 19.46 -29.73 28.33
C LEU A 23 20.31 -28.44 28.24
N ARG A 24 21.61 -28.51 28.54
CA ARG A 24 22.52 -27.37 28.38
C ARG A 24 22.81 -27.01 26.91
N ALA A 25 22.91 -28.02 26.04
CA ALA A 25 23.10 -27.80 24.61
C ALA A 25 21.88 -27.12 23.95
N ALA A 26 20.66 -27.44 24.39
CA ALA A 26 19.43 -26.80 23.93
C ALA A 26 19.19 -25.40 24.53
N ALA A 27 19.72 -25.11 25.73
CA ALA A 27 19.50 -23.83 26.40
C ALA A 27 20.06 -22.62 25.62
N VAL A 28 21.23 -22.76 24.98
CA VAL A 28 21.87 -21.69 24.20
C VAL A 28 21.05 -21.26 22.97
N PRO A 29 20.64 -22.15 22.04
CA PRO A 29 19.80 -21.76 20.91
C PRO A 29 18.41 -21.29 21.33
N VAL A 30 17.81 -21.85 22.40
CA VAL A 30 16.53 -21.34 22.93
C VAL A 30 16.67 -19.92 23.45
N LEU A 31 17.72 -19.60 24.22
CA LEU A 31 17.98 -18.25 24.70
C LEU A 31 18.25 -17.28 23.53
N ALA A 32 19.01 -17.71 22.51
CA ALA A 32 19.26 -16.91 21.32
C ALA A 32 17.98 -16.59 20.55
N CYS A 33 17.10 -17.57 20.34
CA CYS A 33 15.79 -17.38 19.70
C CYS A 33 14.86 -16.46 20.51
N LEU A 34 14.87 -16.56 21.84
CA LEU A 34 14.09 -15.67 22.71
C LEU A 34 14.62 -14.23 22.67
N LEU A 35 15.94 -14.04 22.62
CA LEU A 35 16.55 -12.72 22.48
C LEU A 35 16.25 -12.09 21.11
N THR A 36 16.41 -12.82 20.00
CA THR A 36 16.11 -12.27 18.66
C THR A 36 14.63 -11.95 18.50
N LEU A 37 13.74 -12.82 18.99
CA LEU A 37 12.30 -12.57 19.00
C LEU A 37 11.95 -11.35 19.86
N GLY A 38 12.56 -11.20 21.04
CA GLY A 38 12.40 -10.04 21.91
C GLY A 38 12.85 -8.73 21.24
N THR A 39 14.01 -8.72 20.57
CA THR A 39 14.48 -7.54 19.82
C THR A 39 13.58 -7.21 18.63
N LEU A 40 13.04 -8.22 17.93
CA LEU A 40 12.15 -8.02 16.80
C LEU A 40 10.79 -7.47 17.25
N LEU A 41 10.24 -7.98 18.36
CA LEU A 41 9.01 -7.46 18.97
C LEU A 41 9.18 -6.01 19.46
N ALA A 42 10.33 -5.66 20.05
CA ALA A 42 10.63 -4.29 20.42
C ALA A 42 10.73 -3.36 19.19
N TRP A 43 11.36 -3.83 18.11
CA TRP A 43 11.51 -3.09 16.86
C TRP A 43 10.15 -2.84 16.17
N THR A 44 9.28 -3.85 16.08
CA THR A 44 7.95 -3.69 15.48
C THR A 44 7.02 -2.84 16.35
N ALA A 45 7.05 -3.00 17.68
CA ALA A 45 6.30 -2.16 18.61
C ALA A 45 6.75 -0.69 18.59
N ALA A 46 8.03 -0.41 18.30
CA ALA A 46 8.57 0.93 18.08
C ALA A 46 8.23 1.53 16.70
N GLY A 47 7.41 0.86 15.89
CA GLY A 47 7.01 1.32 14.56
C GLY A 47 7.99 0.98 13.43
N GLY A 48 9.09 0.28 13.72
CA GLY A 48 10.13 -0.11 12.73
C GLY A 48 9.68 -1.12 11.66
N ALA A 49 8.41 -1.51 11.65
CA ALA A 49 7.76 -2.24 10.56
C ALA A 49 7.26 -1.31 9.43
N GLY A 50 7.20 0.01 9.66
CA GLY A 50 6.60 0.99 8.76
C GLY A 50 5.07 1.08 8.87
N ALA A 51 4.53 2.24 8.56
CA ALA A 51 3.09 2.46 8.45
C ALA A 51 2.54 2.05 7.07
N PRO A 52 1.31 1.49 7.00
CA PRO A 52 0.61 1.30 5.73
C PRO A 52 0.30 2.66 5.07
N ALA A 53 -0.02 2.64 3.77
CA ALA A 53 -0.30 3.86 3.00
C ALA A 53 -1.38 4.73 3.67
N ALA A 54 -1.05 5.98 3.97
CA ALA A 54 -1.92 6.92 4.68
C ALA A 54 -2.35 8.03 3.71
N LEU A 55 -3.28 7.67 2.82
CA LEU A 55 -3.67 8.50 1.68
C LEU A 55 -4.64 9.64 2.06
N SER A 56 -4.47 10.79 1.40
CA SER A 56 -5.37 11.93 1.52
C SER A 56 -5.40 12.72 0.20
N VAL A 57 -6.59 13.16 -0.21
CA VAL A 57 -6.81 13.85 -1.50
C VAL A 57 -7.06 15.33 -1.26
N ARG A 58 -6.30 16.19 -1.95
CA ARG A 58 -6.43 17.65 -1.95
C ARG A 58 -6.34 18.23 -3.36
N ASP A 59 -6.55 19.54 -3.47
CA ASP A 59 -6.36 20.35 -4.69
C ASP A 59 -7.15 19.85 -5.92
N GLY A 60 -8.24 19.10 -5.65
CA GLY A 60 -9.10 18.49 -6.66
C GLY A 60 -9.77 19.53 -7.54
N ARG A 61 -9.66 19.39 -8.87
CA ARG A 61 -10.27 20.29 -9.86
C ARG A 61 -10.72 19.50 -11.08
N VAL A 62 -11.85 19.87 -11.67
CA VAL A 62 -12.31 19.34 -12.96
C VAL A 62 -12.42 20.49 -13.94
N PHE A 63 -12.03 20.28 -15.20
CA PHE A 63 -12.22 21.29 -16.23
C PHE A 63 -13.68 21.32 -16.68
N VAL A 64 -14.24 22.53 -16.80
CA VAL A 64 -15.50 22.77 -17.50
C VAL A 64 -15.30 22.31 -18.96
N PRO A 65 -16.16 21.41 -19.49
CA PRO A 65 -15.95 20.85 -20.82
C PRO A 65 -15.92 21.90 -21.92
N THR A 66 -14.87 21.88 -22.73
CA THR A 66 -14.72 22.75 -23.92
C THR A 66 -15.12 22.06 -25.22
N ASN A 67 -15.37 20.75 -25.18
CA ASN A 67 -15.78 19.92 -26.30
C ASN A 67 -16.80 18.86 -25.80
N PRO A 68 -17.59 18.23 -26.68
CA PRO A 68 -18.61 17.25 -26.30
C PRO A 68 -18.06 15.83 -26.05
N GLU A 69 -16.77 15.58 -26.30
CA GLU A 69 -16.18 14.24 -26.25
C GLU A 69 -15.66 13.84 -24.87
N ALA A 70 -14.94 14.73 -24.19
CA ALA A 70 -14.34 14.46 -22.90
C ALA A 70 -13.98 15.75 -22.14
N THR A 71 -13.80 15.62 -20.82
CA THR A 71 -13.06 16.61 -20.02
C THR A 71 -12.06 15.92 -19.10
N ALA A 72 -11.17 16.68 -18.46
CA ALA A 72 -10.14 16.17 -17.56
C ALA A 72 -10.37 16.64 -16.11
N ALA A 73 -10.07 15.77 -15.16
CA ALA A 73 -9.99 16.09 -13.73
C ALA A 73 -8.62 15.75 -13.15
N PHE A 74 -8.23 16.49 -12.11
CA PHE A 74 -6.90 16.48 -11.52
C PHE A 74 -7.00 16.53 -10.00
N PHE A 75 -6.11 15.80 -9.32
CA PHE A 75 -6.04 15.70 -7.87
C PHE A 75 -4.58 15.74 -7.42
N THR A 76 -4.32 16.20 -6.19
CA THR A 76 -3.06 15.92 -5.50
C THR A 76 -3.34 14.91 -4.40
N ILE A 77 -2.79 13.70 -4.54
CA ILE A 77 -2.94 12.61 -3.59
C ILE A 77 -1.65 12.52 -2.78
N VAL A 78 -1.74 12.69 -1.47
CA VAL A 78 -0.60 12.67 -0.53
C VAL A 78 -0.65 11.38 0.26
N ASN A 79 0.46 10.65 0.29
CA ASN A 79 0.66 9.49 1.13
C ASN A 79 1.58 9.87 2.30
N ARG A 80 1.10 9.69 3.54
CA ARG A 80 1.92 9.89 4.76
C ARG A 80 2.37 8.58 5.40
N GLY A 81 2.11 7.44 4.76
CA GLY A 81 2.59 6.13 5.17
C GLY A 81 3.94 5.81 4.54
N ASP A 82 4.58 4.76 5.06
CA ASP A 82 5.90 4.29 4.64
C ASP A 82 5.81 3.24 3.52
N SER A 83 4.59 2.89 3.09
CA SER A 83 4.29 1.97 1.99
C SER A 83 3.70 2.71 0.79
N ASP A 84 4.15 2.37 -0.43
CA ASP A 84 3.53 2.81 -1.68
C ASP A 84 2.09 2.29 -1.82
N ASP A 85 1.26 2.99 -2.58
CA ASP A 85 -0.03 2.50 -3.10
C ASP A 85 -0.16 2.85 -4.60
N GLN A 86 -1.23 2.42 -5.26
CA GLN A 86 -1.54 2.75 -6.64
C GLN A 86 -2.99 3.20 -6.75
N LEU A 87 -3.22 4.37 -7.37
CA LEU A 87 -4.54 4.75 -7.87
C LEU A 87 -4.86 3.85 -9.07
N THR A 88 -5.80 2.93 -8.93
CA THR A 88 -6.18 1.90 -9.92
C THR A 88 -7.41 2.28 -10.74
N GLY A 89 -8.14 3.32 -10.33
CA GLY A 89 -9.29 3.80 -11.07
C GLY A 89 -10.00 4.96 -10.39
N VAL A 90 -11.02 5.47 -11.06
CA VAL A 90 -11.92 6.50 -10.55
C VAL A 90 -13.34 6.13 -10.96
N THR A 91 -14.33 6.36 -10.10
CA THR A 91 -15.75 6.30 -10.44
C THR A 91 -16.33 7.71 -10.46
N ALA A 92 -17.07 8.01 -11.52
CA ALA A 92 -17.79 9.27 -11.72
C ALA A 92 -19.31 9.03 -11.74
N PRO A 93 -20.13 10.00 -11.30
CA PRO A 93 -21.59 9.87 -11.21
C PRO A 93 -22.25 9.89 -12.61
N GLY A 94 -23.50 9.46 -12.69
CA GLY A 94 -24.31 9.58 -13.90
C GLY A 94 -23.84 8.73 -15.09
N GLY A 95 -23.22 7.57 -14.84
CA GLY A 95 -22.81 6.62 -15.87
C GLY A 95 -21.57 7.03 -16.69
N GLN A 96 -20.85 8.06 -16.25
CA GLN A 96 -19.64 8.56 -16.90
C GLN A 96 -18.47 7.58 -16.72
N ARG A 97 -17.76 7.25 -17.80
CA ARG A 97 -16.50 6.51 -17.71
C ARG A 97 -15.40 7.47 -17.30
N ALA A 98 -14.76 7.20 -16.17
CA ALA A 98 -13.55 7.88 -15.74
C ALA A 98 -12.35 6.96 -15.98
N MET A 99 -11.31 7.47 -16.64
CA MET A 99 -10.14 6.69 -17.08
C MET A 99 -8.86 7.45 -16.76
N LEU A 100 -7.85 6.74 -16.26
CA LEU A 100 -6.54 7.34 -16.00
C LEU A 100 -5.78 7.48 -17.32
N SER A 101 -5.26 8.68 -17.56
CA SER A 101 -4.48 9.02 -18.75
C SER A 101 -3.12 9.59 -18.35
N ARG A 102 -2.11 9.37 -19.21
CA ARG A 102 -0.77 9.93 -19.08
C ARG A 102 -0.38 10.64 -20.37
N SER A 103 0.04 11.90 -20.25
CA SER A 103 0.68 12.63 -21.34
C SER A 103 2.08 12.04 -21.59
N VAL A 104 2.33 11.55 -22.80
CA VAL A 104 3.62 11.00 -23.23
C VAL A 104 4.16 11.79 -24.43
N PRO A 105 5.47 12.14 -24.47
CA PRO A 105 6.07 12.76 -25.65
C PRO A 105 6.04 11.80 -26.85
N THR A 106 5.68 12.30 -28.03
CA THR A 106 5.68 11.53 -29.29
C THR A 106 6.73 12.00 -30.30
N GLY A 107 7.62 12.90 -29.87
CA GLY A 107 8.64 13.52 -30.71
C GLY A 107 8.14 14.78 -31.42
N LYS A 108 9.05 15.53 -32.06
CA LYS A 108 8.76 16.80 -32.77
C LYS A 108 7.96 17.84 -31.96
N GLY A 109 8.13 17.86 -30.63
CA GLY A 109 7.38 18.74 -29.71
C GLY A 109 5.93 18.32 -29.43
N ALA A 110 5.42 17.26 -30.08
CA ALA A 110 4.09 16.73 -29.82
C ALA A 110 4.05 15.86 -28.56
N ARG A 111 2.87 15.82 -27.93
CA ARG A 111 2.51 14.84 -26.90
C ARG A 111 1.25 14.09 -27.33
N SER A 112 1.07 12.89 -26.82
CA SER A 112 -0.15 12.10 -26.95
C SER A 112 -0.64 11.64 -25.57
N MET A 113 -1.95 11.41 -25.45
CA MET A 113 -2.55 10.84 -24.23
C MET A 113 -2.58 9.31 -24.35
N LYS A 114 -1.89 8.63 -23.43
CA LYS A 114 -1.94 7.17 -23.29
C LYS A 114 -2.78 6.80 -22.07
N MET A 115 -3.84 6.03 -22.27
CA MET A 115 -4.61 5.45 -21.15
C MET A 115 -3.73 4.47 -20.36
N ILE A 116 -3.85 4.51 -19.03
CA ILE A 116 -3.12 3.64 -18.08
C ILE A 116 -4.10 2.97 -17.13
N SER A 117 -3.76 1.78 -16.64
CA SER A 117 -4.57 1.03 -15.67
C SER A 117 -4.34 1.45 -14.22
N ALA A 118 -3.15 1.98 -13.90
CA ALA A 118 -2.82 2.43 -12.55
C ALA A 118 -1.71 3.50 -12.55
N VAL A 119 -1.60 4.25 -11.45
CA VAL A 119 -0.49 5.18 -11.18
C VAL A 119 -0.11 5.18 -9.71
N THR A 120 1.20 5.03 -9.43
CA THR A 120 1.75 4.96 -8.06
C THR A 120 1.57 6.27 -7.29
N VAL A 121 1.27 6.15 -6.00
CA VAL A 121 1.31 7.22 -5.00
C VAL A 121 2.41 6.87 -3.98
N PRO A 122 3.62 7.45 -4.10
CA PRO A 122 4.80 6.96 -3.37
C PRO A 122 4.73 7.25 -1.86
N ALA A 123 5.31 6.36 -1.07
CA ALA A 123 5.52 6.49 0.37
C ALA A 123 6.13 7.84 0.76
N GLY A 124 5.63 8.44 1.85
CA GLY A 124 6.00 9.79 2.32
C GLY A 124 5.80 10.94 1.32
N GLY A 125 5.23 10.67 0.14
CA GLY A 125 5.24 11.56 -1.01
C GLY A 125 3.85 12.01 -1.48
N ALA A 126 3.78 12.45 -2.74
CA ALA A 126 2.52 12.84 -3.35
C ALA A 126 2.49 12.63 -4.88
N LEU A 127 1.41 12.03 -5.37
CA LEU A 127 1.04 12.07 -6.78
C LEU A 127 0.36 13.41 -7.06
N ARG A 128 0.95 14.21 -7.95
CA ARG A 128 0.37 15.47 -8.46
C ARG A 128 -0.12 15.25 -9.89
N MET A 129 -1.42 15.32 -10.11
CA MET A 129 -2.03 15.18 -11.43
C MET A 129 -2.07 16.55 -12.14
N THR A 130 -1.71 16.56 -13.42
CA THR A 130 -1.66 17.74 -14.30
C THR A 130 -1.88 17.29 -15.76
N ALA A 131 -2.39 18.18 -16.62
CA ALA A 131 -2.58 17.88 -18.04
C ALA A 131 -1.29 17.47 -18.78
N ASP A 132 -0.14 17.91 -18.24
CA ASP A 132 1.19 17.65 -18.79
C ASP A 132 1.80 16.32 -18.33
N ALA A 133 1.21 15.66 -17.32
CA ALA A 133 1.74 14.43 -16.74
C ALA A 133 0.68 13.31 -16.67
N VAL A 134 -0.27 13.39 -15.74
CA VAL A 134 -1.30 12.36 -15.48
C VAL A 134 -2.62 13.04 -15.15
N ASP A 135 -3.71 12.57 -15.73
CA ASP A 135 -5.06 13.13 -15.61
C ASP A 135 -6.14 12.04 -15.48
N VAL A 136 -7.34 12.43 -15.05
CA VAL A 136 -8.55 11.60 -15.08
C VAL A 136 -9.45 12.09 -16.22
N MET A 137 -9.50 11.34 -17.31
CA MET A 137 -10.38 11.64 -18.44
C MET A 137 -11.80 11.16 -18.16
N LEU A 138 -12.80 12.04 -18.34
CA LEU A 138 -14.22 11.77 -18.14
C LEU A 138 -14.96 11.77 -19.50
N LYS A 139 -15.56 10.62 -19.87
CA LYS A 139 -16.29 10.43 -21.14
C LYS A 139 -17.62 9.68 -20.92
N PRO A 140 -18.78 10.22 -21.37
CA PRO A 140 -18.98 11.58 -21.87
C PRO A 140 -18.71 12.64 -20.79
N PRO A 141 -18.46 13.90 -21.15
CA PRO A 141 -18.21 14.96 -20.19
C PRO A 141 -19.47 15.27 -19.35
N PRO A 142 -19.32 15.55 -18.04
CA PRO A 142 -20.41 16.00 -17.18
C PRO A 142 -20.94 17.38 -17.60
N ARG A 143 -22.25 17.61 -17.45
CA ARG A 143 -22.84 18.95 -17.60
C ARG A 143 -22.60 19.75 -16.32
N ILE A 144 -21.55 20.58 -16.33
CA ILE A 144 -21.12 21.43 -15.20
C ILE A 144 -20.71 22.82 -15.66
N ALA A 145 -21.04 23.84 -14.87
CA ALA A 145 -20.64 25.23 -15.01
C ALA A 145 -19.46 25.58 -14.08
N PRO A 146 -18.72 26.69 -14.31
CA PRO A 146 -17.65 27.10 -13.41
C PRO A 146 -18.18 27.33 -11.98
N GLY A 147 -17.55 26.68 -10.99
CA GLY A 147 -17.94 26.73 -9.57
C GLY A 147 -18.74 25.51 -9.08
N ASP A 148 -19.37 24.74 -9.98
CA ASP A 148 -20.03 23.47 -9.63
C ASP A 148 -19.04 22.48 -9.02
N ARG A 149 -19.53 21.50 -8.24
CA ARG A 149 -18.66 20.49 -7.61
C ARG A 149 -19.06 19.09 -8.07
N LEU A 150 -18.21 18.49 -8.90
CA LEU A 150 -18.33 17.07 -9.25
C LEU A 150 -17.81 16.22 -8.08
N THR A 151 -18.60 15.28 -7.59
CA THR A 151 -18.12 14.25 -6.66
C THR A 151 -17.52 13.11 -7.46
N LEU A 152 -16.33 12.63 -7.08
CA LEU A 152 -15.70 11.43 -7.66
C LEU A 152 -15.22 10.51 -6.54
N VAL A 153 -15.14 9.21 -6.81
CA VAL A 153 -14.54 8.22 -5.91
C VAL A 153 -13.24 7.73 -6.51
N LEU A 154 -12.13 7.92 -5.81
CA LEU A 154 -10.81 7.44 -6.23
C LEU A 154 -10.59 6.05 -5.64
N HIS A 155 -10.26 5.08 -6.48
CA HIS A 155 -10.03 3.69 -6.10
C HIS A 155 -8.53 3.42 -6.06
N PHE A 156 -8.08 2.90 -4.93
CA PHE A 156 -6.69 2.52 -4.69
C PHE A 156 -6.54 1.01 -4.73
N ARG A 157 -5.31 0.51 -4.69
CA ARG A 157 -5.03 -0.93 -4.73
C ARG A 157 -5.16 -1.53 -3.33
N ASP A 158 -4.48 -0.91 -2.37
CA ASP A 158 -4.30 -1.47 -1.03
C ASP A 158 -5.00 -0.61 0.05
N SER A 159 -5.20 0.70 -0.19
CA SER A 159 -6.00 1.60 0.66
C SER A 159 -7.51 1.59 0.36
N PRO A 160 -8.37 1.99 1.33
CA PRO A 160 -9.78 2.29 1.09
C PRO A 160 -9.99 3.37 0.02
N SER A 161 -11.09 3.28 -0.72
CA SER A 161 -11.46 4.27 -1.75
C SER A 161 -11.84 5.63 -1.14
N ILE A 162 -11.37 6.73 -1.74
CA ILE A 162 -11.58 8.09 -1.21
C ILE A 162 -12.57 8.86 -2.09
N THR A 163 -13.72 9.21 -1.50
CA THR A 163 -14.69 10.15 -2.11
C THR A 163 -14.19 11.59 -1.96
N THR A 164 -14.09 12.31 -3.07
CA THR A 164 -13.65 13.72 -3.12
C THR A 164 -14.62 14.58 -3.93
N ARG A 165 -14.50 15.91 -3.82
CA ARG A 165 -15.32 16.87 -4.58
C ARG A 165 -14.41 17.85 -5.33
N ALA A 166 -14.42 17.76 -6.65
CA ALA A 166 -13.66 18.63 -7.54
C ALA A 166 -14.53 19.84 -7.97
N PRO A 167 -14.22 21.08 -7.53
CA PRO A 167 -14.72 22.28 -8.18
C PRO A 167 -14.40 22.33 -9.67
N ALA A 168 -15.37 22.79 -10.45
CA ALA A 168 -15.30 23.01 -11.88
C ALA A 168 -14.61 24.34 -12.19
N VAL A 169 -13.49 24.29 -12.90
CA VAL A 169 -12.69 25.47 -13.28
C VAL A 169 -12.56 25.56 -14.80
N ARG A 170 -12.34 26.76 -15.33
CA ARG A 170 -12.02 26.93 -16.75
C ARG A 170 -10.57 26.46 -17.00
N PRO A 171 -10.27 25.78 -18.12
CA PRO A 171 -8.88 25.54 -18.53
C PRO A 171 -8.08 26.85 -18.61
N GLY A 172 -6.79 26.80 -18.26
CA GLY A 172 -5.92 27.98 -18.23
C GLY A 172 -6.07 28.89 -17.00
N ARG A 173 -6.54 28.34 -15.86
CA ARG A 173 -6.64 28.99 -14.53
C ARG A 173 -6.16 28.05 -13.43
#